data_AF-A0A8B3NKL6-F1
#
_entry.id   AF-A0A8B3NKL6-F1
#
_cell.length_a   1.000
_cell.length_b   1.000
_cell.length_c   1.000
_cell.angle_alpha   90.00
_cell.angle_beta   90.00
_cell.angle_gamma   90.00
#
_symmetry.space_group_name_H-M   'P 1'
#
loop_
_entity.id
_entity.type
_entity.pdbx_description
1 polymer ?
#
loop_
_entity_poly.entity_id
_entity_poly.type
_entity_poly.pdbx_seq_one_letter_code
_entity_poly.pdbx_strand_id
1 'polypeptide(L)'
;NPVTTVCKSPITQALPASDPFSSLPAPAAGNPCKTVNGSKTSQTLQPGTYCSGMDLKGNVTLQPGTYVVQGNLKVNAGAVISGTGVTMFMSGSHTVSMNGNATVTLSAPTSGTYSGVLFYGDRTGSSASSTFNGTASSLLTGAIYFPKQQVNYLGNFSGSGGCTQVVADTIQWSGSTTIKQNCSSLGMKDIPSAQSVAVVE
;
A
#
# COMPACT_ATOMS: atom_id res chain seq x y z
N ASN A 1 29.44 4.32 -0.39
CA ASN A 1 29.00 5.72 -0.58
C ASN A 1 27.98 6.08 0.49
N PRO A 2 28.22 7.11 1.30
CA PRO A 2 27.17 7.65 2.15
C PRO A 2 26.07 8.24 1.26
N VAL A 3 24.82 7.98 1.60
CA VAL A 3 23.65 8.57 0.94
C VAL A 3 23.64 10.06 1.25
N THR A 4 24.00 10.89 0.27
CA THR A 4 23.89 12.35 0.37
C THR A 4 22.44 12.74 0.15
N THR A 5 21.80 13.30 1.17
CA THR A 5 20.41 13.81 1.13
C THR A 5 20.26 15.13 0.37
N VAL A 6 21.31 15.61 -0.29
CA VAL A 6 21.31 16.90 -1.00
C VAL A 6 21.26 16.64 -2.49
N CYS A 7 20.10 16.88 -3.10
CA CYS A 7 19.99 17.00 -4.55
C CYS A 7 19.92 18.48 -4.92
N LYS A 8 20.78 18.87 -5.87
CA LYS A 8 20.99 20.28 -6.23
C LYS A 8 19.79 20.91 -6.95
N SER A 9 18.92 20.08 -7.53
CA SER A 9 17.66 20.45 -8.19
C SER A 9 16.85 19.19 -8.52
N PRO A 10 15.52 19.27 -8.71
CA PRO A 10 14.73 18.18 -9.26
C PRO A 10 15.29 17.75 -10.63
N ILE A 11 15.57 16.46 -10.80
CA ILE A 11 15.96 15.92 -12.11
C ILE A 11 14.68 15.65 -12.89
N THR A 12 14.46 16.40 -13.96
CA THR A 12 13.39 16.12 -14.92
C THR A 12 13.92 15.20 -16.01
N GLN A 13 13.07 14.33 -16.57
CA GLN A 13 13.43 13.38 -17.64
C GLN A 13 14.50 12.33 -17.26
N ALA A 14 14.62 11.98 -15.98
CA ALA A 14 15.40 10.81 -15.59
C ALA A 14 14.80 9.54 -16.23
N LEU A 15 15.66 8.56 -16.57
CA LEU A 15 15.18 7.25 -16.98
C LEU A 15 14.29 6.67 -15.87
N PRO A 16 13.15 6.05 -16.20
CA PRO A 16 12.30 5.40 -15.21
C PRO A 16 13.13 4.45 -14.35
N ALA A 17 12.94 4.52 -13.03
CA ALA A 17 13.55 3.55 -12.13
C ALA A 17 13.13 2.13 -12.56
N SER A 18 14.06 1.19 -12.50
CA SER A 18 13.73 -0.22 -12.77
C SER A 18 12.69 -0.68 -11.76
N ASP A 19 11.63 -1.34 -12.24
CA ASP A 19 10.53 -1.80 -11.39
C ASP A 19 11.01 -2.93 -10.45
N PRO A 20 11.12 -2.67 -9.13
CA PRO A 20 11.63 -3.63 -8.16
C PRO A 20 10.71 -4.84 -7.97
N PHE A 21 9.43 -4.72 -8.36
CA PHE A 21 8.42 -5.77 -8.24
C PHE A 21 8.00 -6.36 -9.59
N SER A 22 8.76 -6.08 -10.67
CA SER A 22 8.49 -6.59 -12.02
C SER A 22 8.39 -8.12 -12.14
N SER A 23 9.05 -8.87 -11.26
CA SER A 23 8.98 -10.34 -11.23
C SER A 23 7.78 -10.90 -10.43
N LEU A 24 7.06 -10.04 -9.69
CA LEU A 24 5.96 -10.46 -8.83
C LEU A 24 4.73 -10.82 -9.70
N PRO A 25 4.15 -12.02 -9.59
CA PRO A 25 2.96 -12.38 -10.35
C PRO A 25 1.71 -11.72 -9.74
N ALA A 26 0.78 -11.28 -10.59
CA ALA A 26 -0.54 -10.82 -10.13
C ALA A 26 -1.29 -11.99 -9.47
N PRO A 27 -1.84 -11.83 -8.26
CA PRO A 27 -2.69 -12.84 -7.63
C PRO A 27 -3.88 -13.21 -8.52
N ALA A 28 -4.14 -14.51 -8.67
CA ALA A 28 -5.30 -15.00 -9.39
C ALA A 28 -6.59 -14.78 -8.57
N ALA A 29 -7.65 -14.31 -9.24
CA ALA A 29 -8.99 -14.31 -8.65
C ALA A 29 -9.49 -15.73 -8.43
N GLY A 30 -10.12 -15.95 -7.28
CA GLY A 30 -10.76 -17.20 -6.90
C GLY A 30 -12.27 -17.07 -6.73
N ASN A 31 -12.97 -18.20 -6.81
CA ASN A 31 -14.39 -18.31 -6.56
C ASN A 31 -14.66 -19.30 -5.41
N PRO A 32 -15.73 -19.12 -4.62
CA PRO A 32 -16.70 -18.02 -4.70
C PRO A 32 -16.17 -16.70 -4.14
N CYS A 33 -16.76 -15.60 -4.60
CA CYS A 33 -16.50 -14.26 -4.07
C CYS A 33 -16.88 -14.17 -2.58
N LYS A 34 -16.03 -13.49 -1.81
CA LYS A 34 -16.30 -13.06 -0.43
C LYS A 34 -16.87 -11.65 -0.43
N THR A 35 -17.57 -11.32 0.65
CA THR A 35 -18.23 -10.01 0.83
C THR A 35 -17.87 -9.43 2.21
N VAL A 36 -17.75 -8.12 2.28
CA VAL A 36 -17.68 -7.39 3.55
C VAL A 36 -19.10 -7.21 4.08
N ASN A 37 -19.33 -7.50 5.36
CA ASN A 37 -20.64 -7.27 5.96
C ASN A 37 -20.72 -5.82 6.48
N GLY A 38 -21.38 -4.95 5.73
CA GLY A 38 -21.50 -3.52 6.05
C GLY A 38 -22.34 -3.19 7.30
N SER A 39 -23.12 -4.15 7.81
CA SER A 39 -23.96 -3.96 9.01
C SER A 39 -23.23 -4.26 10.32
N LYS A 40 -22.02 -4.84 10.25
CA LYS A 40 -21.24 -5.17 11.45
C LYS A 40 -20.37 -4.01 11.89
N THR A 41 -20.39 -3.74 13.19
CA THR A 41 -19.46 -2.83 13.86
C THR A 41 -18.10 -3.49 14.17
N SER A 42 -18.05 -4.83 14.15
CA SER A 42 -16.82 -5.60 14.27
C SER A 42 -16.88 -6.86 13.40
N GLN A 43 -15.83 -7.13 12.61
CA GLN A 43 -15.75 -8.33 11.79
C GLN A 43 -14.31 -8.78 11.52
N THR A 44 -14.14 -10.09 11.34
CA THR A 44 -12.89 -10.68 10.85
C THR A 44 -13.08 -11.13 9.41
N LEU A 45 -12.24 -10.63 8.50
CA LEU A 45 -12.22 -11.00 7.10
C LEU A 45 -11.16 -12.06 6.84
N GLN A 46 -11.44 -12.93 5.89
CA GLN A 46 -10.58 -14.03 5.48
C GLN A 46 -9.96 -13.72 4.12
N PRO A 47 -8.72 -14.15 3.85
CA PRO A 47 -8.11 -13.97 2.54
C PRO A 47 -8.94 -14.63 1.44
N GLY A 48 -8.90 -14.06 0.24
CA GLY A 48 -9.72 -14.50 -0.89
C GLY A 48 -10.10 -13.34 -1.81
N THR A 49 -11.07 -13.59 -2.68
CA THR A 49 -11.48 -12.62 -3.69
C THR A 49 -12.74 -11.86 -3.28
N TYR A 50 -12.70 -10.53 -3.37
CA TYR A 50 -13.78 -9.61 -3.05
C TYR A 50 -14.22 -8.91 -4.33
N CYS A 51 -15.22 -9.50 -4.97
CA CYS A 51 -15.63 -9.14 -6.33
C CYS A 51 -16.39 -7.80 -6.43
N SER A 52 -16.88 -7.28 -5.31
CA SER A 52 -17.59 -5.99 -5.24
C SER A 52 -16.75 -4.92 -4.54
N GLY A 53 -15.44 -5.15 -4.40
CA GLY A 53 -14.59 -4.31 -3.56
C GLY A 53 -14.78 -4.55 -2.07
N MET A 54 -14.31 -3.60 -1.28
CA MET A 54 -14.37 -3.65 0.18
C MET A 54 -14.71 -2.28 0.74
N ASP A 55 -15.84 -2.16 1.42
CA ASP A 55 -16.23 -0.95 2.15
C ASP A 55 -16.09 -1.21 3.66
N LEU A 56 -14.92 -0.90 4.22
CA LEU A 56 -14.54 -1.23 5.59
C LEU A 56 -15.02 -0.15 6.57
N LYS A 57 -15.78 -0.58 7.59
CA LYS A 57 -16.40 0.25 8.64
C LYS A 57 -16.24 -0.44 9.99
N GLY A 58 -16.22 0.34 11.08
CA GLY A 58 -16.04 -0.18 12.43
C GLY A 58 -14.69 -0.86 12.61
N ASN A 59 -14.66 -1.93 13.40
CA ASN A 59 -13.46 -2.71 13.67
C ASN A 59 -13.35 -3.87 12.66
N VAL A 60 -12.28 -3.90 11.87
CA VAL A 60 -12.05 -4.98 10.91
C VAL A 60 -10.69 -5.62 11.14
N THR A 61 -10.66 -6.93 11.34
CA THR A 61 -9.42 -7.70 11.41
C THR A 61 -9.26 -8.52 10.13
N LEU A 62 -8.17 -8.32 9.41
CA LEU A 62 -7.79 -9.13 8.26
C LEU A 62 -6.92 -10.30 8.74
N GLN A 63 -7.34 -11.52 8.47
CA GLN A 63 -6.48 -12.69 8.66
C GLN A 63 -5.31 -12.68 7.67
N PRO A 64 -4.14 -13.26 8.03
CA PRO A 64 -3.00 -13.34 7.13
C PRO A 64 -3.35 -13.98 5.78
N GLY A 65 -2.80 -13.45 4.70
CA GLY A 65 -2.99 -13.96 3.35
C GLY A 65 -3.25 -12.89 2.29
N THR A 66 -3.54 -13.34 1.08
CA THR A 66 -3.75 -12.48 -0.08
C THR A 66 -5.24 -12.17 -0.28
N TYR A 67 -5.54 -10.90 -0.47
CA TYR A 67 -6.87 -10.38 -0.75
C TYR A 67 -6.91 -9.82 -2.17
N VAL A 68 -7.68 -10.46 -3.05
CA VAL A 68 -7.88 -10.00 -4.43
C VAL A 68 -9.12 -9.12 -4.47
N VAL A 69 -8.95 -7.84 -4.77
CA VAL A 69 -10.03 -6.86 -4.73
C VAL A 69 -10.39 -6.46 -6.17
N GLN A 70 -11.57 -6.88 -6.64
CA GLN A 70 -12.10 -6.51 -7.96
C GLN A 70 -13.14 -5.38 -7.82
N GLY A 71 -12.78 -4.38 -7.03
CA GLY A 71 -13.56 -3.19 -6.76
C GLY A 71 -12.71 -2.25 -5.91
N ASN A 72 -13.26 -1.09 -5.55
CA ASN A 72 -12.50 -0.15 -4.74
C ASN A 72 -12.40 -0.64 -3.29
N LEU A 73 -11.26 -0.37 -2.66
CA LEU A 73 -11.06 -0.56 -1.22
C LEU A 73 -11.28 0.80 -0.55
N LYS A 74 -12.35 0.92 0.23
CA LYS A 74 -12.68 2.10 1.01
C LYS A 74 -12.56 1.81 2.49
N VAL A 75 -11.79 2.62 3.20
CA VAL A 75 -11.72 2.62 4.68
C VAL A 75 -12.37 3.90 5.17
N ASN A 76 -13.50 3.76 5.86
CA ASN A 76 -14.31 4.90 6.31
C ASN A 76 -13.70 5.58 7.54
N ALA A 77 -14.07 6.85 7.76
CA ALA A 77 -13.70 7.59 8.96
C ALA A 77 -14.13 6.83 10.24
N GLY A 78 -13.27 6.81 11.26
CA GLY A 78 -13.51 6.11 12.51
C GLY A 78 -13.37 4.58 12.43
N ALA A 79 -13.06 4.01 11.26
CA ALA A 79 -12.76 2.58 11.16
C ALA A 79 -11.40 2.26 11.80
N VAL A 80 -11.32 1.10 12.45
CA VAL A 80 -10.09 0.55 13.01
C VAL A 80 -9.79 -0.76 12.29
N ILE A 81 -8.75 -0.76 11.48
CA ILE A 81 -8.38 -1.89 10.63
C ILE A 81 -7.07 -2.49 11.14
N SER A 82 -7.03 -3.79 11.38
CA SER A 82 -5.82 -4.50 11.82
C SER A 82 -5.55 -5.75 10.99
N GLY A 83 -4.28 -6.08 10.77
CA GLY A 83 -3.90 -7.27 10.02
C GLY A 83 -2.39 -7.45 9.91
N THR A 84 -1.94 -8.69 10.04
CA THR A 84 -0.51 -9.05 9.94
C THR A 84 -0.33 -10.11 8.87
N GLY A 85 0.70 -9.98 8.05
CA GLY A 85 0.96 -10.91 6.96
C GLY A 85 -0.07 -10.84 5.84
N VAL A 86 -0.52 -9.64 5.50
CA VAL A 86 -1.56 -9.43 4.49
C VAL A 86 -1.01 -8.77 3.24
N THR A 87 -1.55 -9.17 2.09
CA THR A 87 -1.28 -8.51 0.81
C THR A 87 -2.61 -8.16 0.16
N MET A 88 -2.83 -6.88 -0.13
CA MET A 88 -4.01 -6.36 -0.79
C MET A 88 -3.69 -6.13 -2.27
N PHE A 89 -4.28 -6.94 -3.14
CA PHE A 89 -4.14 -6.78 -4.59
C PHE A 89 -5.36 -6.09 -5.17
N MET A 90 -5.16 -4.93 -5.79
CA MET A 90 -6.18 -4.16 -6.48
C MET A 90 -6.17 -4.55 -7.96
N SER A 91 -7.17 -5.33 -8.38
CA SER A 91 -7.29 -5.80 -9.76
C SER A 91 -7.62 -4.64 -10.71
N GLY A 92 -7.11 -4.67 -11.94
CA GLY A 92 -7.39 -3.62 -12.94
C GLY A 92 -7.05 -2.21 -12.45
N SER A 93 -7.99 -1.27 -12.62
CA SER A 93 -7.79 0.15 -12.25
C SER A 93 -8.44 0.53 -10.92
N HIS A 94 -8.77 -0.44 -10.07
CA HIS A 94 -9.41 -0.15 -8.80
C HIS A 94 -8.47 0.55 -7.83
N THR A 95 -9.04 1.37 -6.95
CA THR A 95 -8.28 2.29 -6.10
C THR A 95 -8.49 2.00 -4.62
N VAL A 96 -7.53 2.50 -3.83
CA VAL A 96 -7.60 2.52 -2.37
C VAL A 96 -7.98 3.93 -1.92
N SER A 97 -8.92 4.04 -0.99
CA SER A 97 -9.30 5.30 -0.35
C SER A 97 -9.41 5.09 1.15
N MET A 98 -8.46 5.66 1.90
CA MET A 98 -8.52 5.71 3.36
C MET A 98 -8.86 7.13 3.82
N ASN A 99 -9.76 7.25 4.79
CA ASN A 99 -10.15 8.54 5.36
C ASN A 99 -9.27 8.89 6.57
N GLY A 100 -8.93 10.18 6.75
CA GLY A 100 -7.94 10.62 7.75
C GLY A 100 -8.29 10.36 9.22
N ASN A 101 -9.56 10.08 9.54
CA ASN A 101 -9.99 9.68 10.90
C ASN A 101 -9.98 8.16 11.12
N ALA A 102 -9.50 7.36 10.16
CA ALA A 102 -9.35 5.92 10.32
C ALA A 102 -8.01 5.59 10.99
N THR A 103 -7.99 4.53 11.80
CA THR A 103 -6.76 3.93 12.33
C THR A 103 -6.49 2.63 11.58
N VAL A 104 -5.40 2.56 10.81
CA VAL A 104 -5.08 1.38 9.97
C VAL A 104 -3.73 0.83 10.37
N THR A 105 -3.68 -0.40 10.88
CA THR A 105 -2.46 -1.09 11.30
C THR A 105 -2.30 -2.39 10.51
N LEU A 106 -1.55 -2.33 9.40
CA LEU A 106 -1.34 -3.44 8.50
C LEU A 106 0.14 -3.73 8.29
N SER A 107 0.49 -5.01 8.15
CA SER A 107 1.84 -5.44 7.75
C SER A 107 1.83 -6.50 6.67
N ALA A 108 2.72 -6.34 5.70
CA ALA A 108 3.00 -7.33 4.67
C ALA A 108 3.50 -8.64 5.26
N PRO A 109 3.35 -9.78 4.55
CA PRO A 109 4.03 -11.01 4.92
C PRO A 109 5.55 -10.84 4.85
N THR A 110 6.29 -11.52 5.73
CA THR A 110 7.76 -11.49 5.77
C THR A 110 8.41 -12.62 4.96
N SER A 111 7.60 -13.46 4.32
CA SER A 111 8.04 -14.59 3.50
C SER A 111 6.98 -14.95 2.45
N GLY A 112 7.31 -15.87 1.55
CA GLY A 112 6.43 -16.28 0.45
C GLY A 112 6.48 -15.32 -0.74
N THR A 113 5.64 -15.60 -1.76
CA THR A 113 5.64 -14.87 -3.05
C THR A 113 5.51 -13.37 -2.88
N TYR A 114 4.64 -12.93 -1.97
CA TYR A 114 4.32 -11.51 -1.74
C TYR A 114 5.07 -10.90 -0.54
N SER A 115 6.18 -11.54 -0.12
CA SER A 115 7.02 -11.02 0.97
C SER A 115 7.34 -9.54 0.78
N GLY A 116 7.09 -8.74 1.82
CA GLY A 116 7.32 -7.30 1.84
C GLY A 116 6.29 -6.48 1.05
N VAL A 117 5.30 -7.06 0.37
CA VAL A 117 4.31 -6.33 -0.43
C VAL A 117 2.98 -6.26 0.31
N LEU A 118 2.60 -5.04 0.74
CA LEU A 118 1.35 -4.80 1.47
C LEU A 118 0.20 -4.44 0.52
N PHE A 119 0.45 -3.52 -0.42
CA PHE A 119 -0.50 -3.16 -1.47
C PHE A 119 0.13 -3.37 -2.84
N TYR A 120 -0.64 -3.99 -3.74
CA TYR A 120 -0.24 -4.26 -5.11
C TYR A 120 -1.37 -3.85 -6.06
N GLY A 121 -1.20 -2.76 -6.79
CA GLY A 121 -2.04 -2.37 -7.93
C GLY A 121 -1.67 -3.12 -9.20
N ASP A 122 -2.68 -3.57 -9.93
CA ASP A 122 -2.50 -4.31 -11.17
C ASP A 122 -1.69 -3.52 -12.22
N ARG A 123 -0.70 -4.18 -12.81
CA ARG A 123 0.20 -3.61 -13.83
C ARG A 123 -0.49 -3.39 -15.17
N THR A 124 -1.57 -4.14 -15.43
CA THR A 124 -2.38 -4.00 -16.64
C THR A 124 -3.50 -2.96 -16.47
N GLY A 125 -3.60 -2.34 -15.29
CA GLY A 125 -4.53 -1.24 -15.04
C GLY A 125 -4.20 0.01 -15.83
N SER A 126 -5.15 0.96 -15.82
CA SER A 126 -5.00 2.31 -16.37
C SER A 126 -4.65 3.32 -15.27
N SER A 127 -4.35 4.55 -15.68
CA SER A 127 -4.13 5.66 -14.75
C SER A 127 -5.33 5.86 -13.82
N ALA A 128 -5.07 5.85 -12.52
CA ALA A 128 -6.04 6.16 -11.47
C ALA A 128 -5.31 6.81 -10.28
N SER A 129 -6.06 7.20 -9.26
CA SER A 129 -5.49 7.82 -8.05
C SER A 129 -5.96 7.09 -6.80
N SER A 130 -5.00 6.62 -6.00
CA SER A 130 -5.24 5.96 -4.73
C SER A 130 -4.77 6.86 -3.59
N THR A 131 -5.59 7.00 -2.55
CA THR A 131 -5.34 7.87 -1.40
C THR A 131 -5.18 7.04 -0.13
N PHE A 132 -4.00 7.17 0.48
CA PHE A 132 -3.66 6.63 1.78
C PHE A 132 -3.62 7.81 2.75
N ASN A 133 -4.69 7.99 3.52
CA ASN A 133 -4.82 8.99 4.57
C ASN A 133 -5.25 8.30 5.86
N GLY A 134 -4.58 8.63 6.96
CA GLY A 134 -4.78 8.02 8.27
C GLY A 134 -4.22 8.90 9.37
N THR A 135 -4.54 8.53 10.60
CA THR A 135 -4.10 9.22 11.81
C THR A 135 -2.62 8.95 12.14
N ALA A 136 -2.06 9.67 13.11
CA ALA A 136 -0.73 9.40 13.67
C ALA A 136 -0.60 8.00 14.34
N SER A 137 -1.71 7.37 14.67
CA SER A 137 -1.76 5.98 15.18
C SER A 137 -1.79 4.93 14.07
N SER A 138 -1.86 5.34 12.81
CA SER A 138 -1.89 4.42 11.67
C SER A 138 -0.47 3.98 11.28
N LEU A 139 -0.38 2.71 10.87
CA LEU A 139 0.84 1.97 10.68
C LEU A 139 0.70 1.06 9.45
N LEU A 140 1.38 1.40 8.35
CA LEU A 140 1.47 0.56 7.15
C LEU A 140 2.91 0.05 7.00
N THR A 141 3.12 -1.24 7.22
CA THR A 141 4.45 -1.85 7.11
C THR A 141 4.54 -2.69 5.85
N GLY A 142 5.42 -2.32 4.92
CA GLY A 142 5.57 -3.00 3.63
C GLY A 142 5.55 -2.05 2.44
N ALA A 143 5.59 -2.63 1.25
CA ALA A 143 5.57 -1.91 -0.01
C ALA A 143 4.14 -1.58 -0.46
N ILE A 144 3.97 -0.35 -0.93
CA ILE A 144 2.81 0.18 -1.63
C ILE A 144 3.22 0.29 -3.10
N TYR A 145 2.82 -0.69 -3.90
CA TYR A 145 3.22 -0.83 -5.30
C TYR A 145 2.04 -0.57 -6.24
N PHE A 146 2.04 0.59 -6.90
CA PHE A 146 1.00 1.05 -7.82
C PHE A 146 1.62 1.64 -9.11
N PRO A 147 2.25 0.81 -9.95
CA PRO A 147 3.11 1.25 -11.07
C PRO A 147 2.38 2.03 -12.17
N LYS A 148 1.04 2.07 -12.16
CA LYS A 148 0.20 2.78 -13.13
C LYS A 148 -0.66 3.89 -12.50
N GLN A 149 -0.64 4.04 -11.17
CA GLN A 149 -1.53 4.97 -10.48
C GLN A 149 -0.74 6.03 -9.72
N GLN A 150 -1.38 7.18 -9.53
CA GLN A 150 -0.93 8.17 -8.57
C GLN A 150 -1.24 7.68 -7.15
N VAL A 151 -0.28 7.80 -6.25
CA VAL A 151 -0.45 7.53 -4.81
C VAL A 151 -0.40 8.86 -4.06
N ASN A 152 -1.52 9.25 -3.48
CA ASN A 152 -1.61 10.35 -2.53
C ASN A 152 -1.40 9.81 -1.13
N TYR A 153 -0.24 10.09 -0.54
CA TYR A 153 0.11 9.69 0.80
C TYR A 153 -0.04 10.89 1.74
N LEU A 154 -1.20 10.98 2.38
CA LEU A 154 -1.69 12.18 3.07
C LEU A 154 -1.85 11.98 4.59
N GLY A 155 -1.07 11.10 5.21
CA GLY A 155 -1.19 10.77 6.63
C GLY A 155 0.15 10.52 7.29
N ASN A 156 0.20 10.70 8.62
CA ASN A 156 1.37 10.43 9.46
C ASN A 156 1.53 8.93 9.72
N PHE A 157 1.54 8.11 8.66
CA PHE A 157 1.84 6.70 8.78
C PHE A 157 3.32 6.54 9.15
N SER A 158 3.60 6.17 10.38
CA SER A 158 4.92 5.65 10.74
C SER A 158 4.85 4.14 10.62
N GLY A 159 5.49 3.57 9.58
CA GLY A 159 5.71 2.13 9.46
C GLY A 159 6.32 1.55 10.75
N SER A 160 6.25 0.24 10.99
CA SER A 160 6.81 -0.34 12.22
C SER A 160 8.32 -0.22 12.07
N GLY A 161 8.93 0.59 12.92
CA GLY A 161 10.33 0.99 12.72
C GLY A 161 10.58 1.90 11.51
N GLY A 162 9.56 2.54 10.91
CA GLY A 162 9.64 3.46 9.77
C GLY A 162 9.65 2.78 8.39
N CYS A 163 9.28 1.51 8.31
CA CYS A 163 9.48 0.68 7.14
C CYS A 163 8.27 0.60 6.21
N THR A 164 8.13 1.64 5.38
CA THR A 164 7.16 1.71 4.29
C THR A 164 7.90 2.10 3.02
N GLN A 165 7.71 1.31 1.96
CA GLN A 165 8.25 1.59 0.63
C GLN A 165 7.11 1.97 -0.31
N VAL A 166 7.28 3.00 -1.14
CA VAL A 166 6.24 3.40 -2.10
C VAL A 166 6.85 3.41 -3.50
N VAL A 167 6.22 2.66 -4.41
CA VAL A 167 6.58 2.58 -5.82
C VAL A 167 5.31 2.85 -6.60
N ALA A 168 5.23 3.99 -7.27
CA ALA A 168 4.06 4.40 -8.02
C ALA A 168 4.45 5.18 -9.28
N ASP A 169 3.49 5.42 -10.17
CA ASP A 169 3.72 6.29 -11.34
C ASP A 169 3.99 7.74 -10.90
N THR A 170 3.13 8.25 -10.02
CA THR A 170 3.28 9.56 -9.38
C THR A 170 3.04 9.42 -7.88
N ILE A 171 3.87 10.03 -7.05
CA ILE A 171 3.69 10.06 -5.61
C ILE A 171 3.46 11.50 -5.18
N GLN A 172 2.30 11.78 -4.60
CA GLN A 172 2.03 13.04 -3.94
C GLN A 172 2.08 12.83 -2.43
N TRP A 173 2.91 13.60 -1.76
CA TRP A 173 3.19 13.46 -0.33
C TRP A 173 2.72 14.69 0.43
N SER A 174 2.02 14.46 1.54
CA SER A 174 1.60 15.52 2.47
C SER A 174 1.62 14.99 3.90
N GLY A 175 2.28 15.72 4.81
CA GLY A 175 2.42 15.35 6.24
C GLY A 175 3.86 15.07 6.68
N SER A 176 4.05 14.89 7.99
CA SER A 176 5.36 14.65 8.61
C SER A 176 5.58 13.16 8.80
N THR A 177 6.18 12.49 7.82
CA THR A 177 6.41 11.05 7.86
C THR A 177 7.90 10.72 7.83
N THR A 178 8.31 9.74 8.64
CA THR A 178 9.68 9.22 8.65
C THR A 178 9.76 8.00 7.75
N ILE A 179 10.36 8.12 6.56
CA ILE A 179 10.68 6.96 5.71
C ILE A 179 12.03 6.41 6.15
N LYS A 180 12.10 5.11 6.45
CA LYS A 180 13.37 4.38 6.49
C LYS A 180 13.57 3.59 5.21
N GLN A 181 14.79 3.66 4.69
CA GLN A 181 15.17 3.02 3.44
C GLN A 181 15.56 1.54 3.61
N ASN A 182 16.16 1.16 4.75
CA ASN A 182 16.56 -0.22 4.99
C ASN A 182 15.46 -0.97 5.75
N CYS A 183 14.77 -1.84 5.02
CA CYS A 183 13.69 -2.67 5.55
C CYS A 183 13.89 -4.17 5.29
N SER A 184 15.15 -4.57 5.06
CA SER A 184 15.56 -5.95 4.79
C SER A 184 15.13 -6.94 5.87
N SER A 185 15.12 -6.52 7.14
CA SER A 185 14.68 -7.34 8.29
C SER A 185 13.19 -7.70 8.26
N LEU A 186 12.40 -7.05 7.41
CA LEU A 186 10.96 -7.29 7.22
C LEU A 186 10.67 -7.98 5.89
N GLY A 187 11.69 -8.54 5.22
CA GLY A 187 11.54 -9.26 3.95
C GLY A 187 11.33 -8.36 2.74
N MET A 188 11.55 -7.04 2.87
CA MET A 188 11.52 -6.09 1.77
C MET A 188 12.88 -6.06 1.04
N LYS A 189 12.83 -6.03 -0.29
CA LYS A 189 14.02 -5.84 -1.12
C LYS A 189 14.39 -4.35 -1.15
N ASP A 190 15.68 -4.08 -1.35
CA ASP A 190 16.12 -2.71 -1.64
C ASP A 190 15.52 -2.26 -2.97
N ILE A 191 14.88 -1.09 -2.96
CA ILE A 191 14.42 -0.44 -4.18
C ILE A 191 15.65 0.19 -4.82
N PRO A 192 16.07 -0.22 -6.04
CA PRO A 192 17.16 0.44 -6.72
C PRO A 192 16.71 1.87 -7.01
N SER A 193 17.21 2.80 -6.19
CA SER A 193 17.02 4.23 -6.36
C SER A 193 17.68 4.64 -7.68
N ALA A 194 16.87 4.84 -8.73
CA ALA A 194 17.27 5.80 -9.75
C ALA A 194 17.28 7.16 -9.04
N GLN A 195 18.44 7.80 -9.07
CA GLN A 195 18.80 9.03 -8.37
C GLN A 195 17.60 9.88 -7.92
N SER A 196 17.32 9.81 -6.61
CA SER A 196 16.70 10.87 -5.79
C SER A 196 15.41 11.53 -6.30
N VAL A 197 14.28 11.13 -5.73
CA VAL A 197 13.03 11.90 -5.80
C VAL A 197 13.06 12.93 -4.67
N ALA A 198 12.95 14.21 -5.01
CA ALA A 198 12.80 15.31 -4.05
C ALA A 198 11.33 15.72 -3.92
N VAL A 199 10.92 16.06 -2.70
CA VAL A 199 9.64 16.75 -2.44
C VAL A 199 9.80 18.19 -2.93
N VAL A 200 8.87 18.66 -3.76
CA VAL A 200 8.76 20.08 -4.12
C VAL A 200 7.89 20.72 -3.03
N GLU A 201 8.48 21.63 -2.25
CA GLU A 201 7.75 22.50 -1.31
C GLU A 201 6.85 23.50 -2.05
#